data_AF-A0A516NFD8-F1
#
_entry.id   AF-A0A516NFD8-F1
#
_cell.length_a   1.000
_cell.length_b   1.000
_cell.length_c   1.000
_cell.angle_alpha   90.00
_cell.angle_beta   90.00
_cell.angle_gamma   90.00
#
_symmetry.space_group_name_H-M   'P 1'
#
loop_
_entity.id
_entity.type
_entity.pdbx_description
1 polymer ?
#
loop_
_entity_poly.entity_id
_entity_poly.type
_entity_poly.pdbx_seq_one_letter_code
_entity_poly.pdbx_strand_id
1 'polypeptide(L)'
;MLTGNNENGVLGDGYDRDNVMVPLMTHDWDDGGATLGNGMFGWIGEDARVDPDVGPTDANVRAGQAAFGLTQLLSSTETEGGTSPFERWLDMGEGKESDALGQVNPELTRSMATALEPYVGKMVGMTDDLSGTVGFGDTPTLDREVFDSPIEATRVMTVLNTDLQAGTIINAAALAESMRMDSIFATDEAGDGMGRSRGGQYANRLTWLVNEGIGASLGELQGDYDKLAADQQARYNTAYTAAQIMVGGLATPSGLPVGAMVASASEFVKNDFIEVQPQEAGRAPQLEFRNPNGVTLDYNSTTFGTEEHRQFAMVETLVKQGAIDVNTLPDQFVHRFQADDGSTSAVILKSFTEYNQAIGDMPYGAEDSGETVRSVLTDAGIDKDRLKEYLGNANHGTDRDAYTKLTRPGNLSYKDSVDDVLASTDAAEAGNNTWINHSSEE
;
A
#
# COMPACT_ATOMS: atom_id res chain seq x y z
N MET A 1 -5.78 6.60 -25.36
CA MET A 1 -6.50 5.32 -25.22
C MET A 1 -6.99 5.16 -23.79
N LEU A 2 -6.12 4.90 -22.80
CA LEU A 2 -6.54 4.73 -21.39
C LEU A 2 -7.29 5.92 -20.78
N THR A 3 -7.01 7.14 -21.22
CA THR A 3 -7.65 8.35 -20.70
C THR A 3 -9.01 8.65 -21.31
N GLY A 4 -9.46 7.92 -22.35
CA GLY A 4 -10.64 8.30 -23.13
C GLY A 4 -10.48 9.57 -23.99
N ASN A 5 -9.43 10.37 -23.75
CA ASN A 5 -9.26 11.68 -24.39
C ASN A 5 -8.92 11.55 -25.89
N ASN A 6 -9.75 12.19 -26.72
CA ASN A 6 -9.62 12.27 -28.18
C ASN A 6 -9.47 13.72 -28.68
N GLU A 7 -8.86 14.62 -27.90
CA GLU A 7 -8.67 16.04 -28.23
C GLU A 7 -8.07 16.31 -29.62
N ASN A 8 -7.26 15.39 -30.15
CA ASN A 8 -6.62 15.53 -31.46
C ASN A 8 -7.32 14.75 -32.59
N GLY A 9 -8.46 14.11 -32.32
CA GLY A 9 -9.19 13.27 -33.30
C GLY A 9 -8.45 12.00 -33.73
N VAL A 10 -7.31 11.68 -33.10
CA VAL A 10 -6.42 10.58 -33.48
C VAL A 10 -7.07 9.21 -33.26
N LEU A 11 -8.00 9.11 -32.31
CA LEU A 11 -8.71 7.87 -31.98
C LEU A 11 -10.01 7.70 -32.79
N GLY A 12 -10.37 8.70 -33.61
CA GLY A 12 -11.60 8.73 -34.41
C GLY A 12 -12.82 9.23 -33.63
N ASP A 13 -13.78 9.82 -34.36
CA ASP A 13 -15.04 10.29 -33.76
C ASP A 13 -15.82 9.11 -33.18
N GLY A 14 -16.26 9.22 -31.93
CA GLY A 14 -16.99 8.17 -31.22
C GLY A 14 -16.11 7.09 -30.57
N TYR A 15 -14.81 7.35 -30.38
CA TYR A 15 -13.98 6.50 -29.52
C TYR A 15 -14.55 6.45 -28.10
N ASP A 16 -14.82 5.24 -27.64
CA ASP A 16 -15.14 4.93 -26.27
C ASP A 16 -14.07 3.99 -25.72
N ARG A 17 -13.50 4.36 -24.55
CA ARG A 17 -12.42 3.61 -23.94
C ARG A 17 -12.89 2.20 -23.59
N ASP A 18 -14.02 2.07 -22.93
CA ASP A 18 -14.47 0.81 -22.35
C ASP A 18 -14.82 -0.19 -23.47
N ASN A 19 -15.41 0.29 -24.56
CA ASN A 19 -15.70 -0.51 -25.77
C ASN A 19 -14.46 -1.10 -26.46
N VAL A 20 -13.29 -0.50 -26.29
CA VAL A 20 -12.03 -1.03 -26.84
C VAL A 20 -11.27 -1.83 -25.80
N MET A 21 -11.18 -1.32 -24.58
CA MET A 21 -10.33 -1.87 -23.53
C MET A 21 -10.95 -3.13 -22.89
N VAL A 22 -12.26 -3.15 -22.67
CA VAL A 22 -12.94 -4.28 -22.01
C VAL A 22 -12.82 -5.58 -22.82
N PRO A 23 -13.07 -5.61 -24.13
CA PRO A 23 -12.86 -6.82 -24.93
C PRO A 23 -11.39 -7.27 -24.98
N LEU A 24 -10.44 -6.34 -25.04
CA LEU A 24 -9.00 -6.67 -25.07
C LEU A 24 -8.52 -7.31 -23.78
N MET A 25 -8.99 -6.81 -22.64
CA MET A 25 -8.61 -7.32 -21.32
C MET A 25 -9.34 -8.60 -20.93
N THR A 26 -10.56 -8.81 -21.46
CA THR A 26 -11.33 -10.03 -21.23
C THR A 26 -11.07 -11.14 -22.24
N HIS A 27 -10.18 -10.94 -23.20
CA HIS A 27 -9.71 -12.03 -24.04
C HIS A 27 -8.83 -12.98 -23.23
N ASP A 28 -9.06 -14.28 -23.33
CA ASP A 28 -8.20 -15.32 -22.74
C ASP A 28 -6.92 -15.45 -23.60
N TRP A 29 -5.83 -14.84 -23.13
CA TRP A 29 -4.57 -14.82 -23.86
C TRP A 29 -3.72 -16.04 -23.51
N ASP A 30 -3.17 -16.72 -24.52
CA ASP A 30 -2.29 -17.89 -24.33
C ASP A 30 -1.05 -17.61 -23.43
N ASP A 31 -0.62 -16.35 -23.32
CA ASP A 31 0.50 -15.90 -22.48
C ASP A 31 0.05 -15.29 -21.13
N GLY A 32 -1.20 -15.51 -20.72
CA GLY A 32 -1.79 -14.90 -19.52
C GLY A 32 -1.92 -13.37 -19.61
N GLY A 33 -1.80 -12.82 -20.82
CA GLY A 33 -1.87 -11.40 -21.12
C GLY A 33 -0.55 -10.64 -20.98
N ALA A 34 0.60 -11.33 -20.87
CA ALA A 34 1.90 -10.73 -20.65
C ALA A 34 2.32 -9.73 -21.76
N THR A 35 2.08 -10.06 -23.02
CA THR A 35 2.42 -9.19 -24.16
C THR A 35 1.57 -7.92 -24.15
N LEU A 36 0.26 -8.05 -23.89
CA LEU A 36 -0.65 -6.92 -23.79
C LEU A 36 -0.28 -6.05 -22.58
N GLY A 37 -0.07 -6.68 -21.42
CA GLY A 37 0.24 -6.00 -20.16
C GLY A 37 1.52 -5.17 -20.25
N ASN A 38 2.64 -5.79 -20.62
CA ASN A 38 3.91 -5.09 -20.74
C ASN A 38 3.88 -4.01 -21.82
N GLY A 39 3.30 -4.31 -22.99
CA GLY A 39 3.24 -3.37 -24.11
C GLY A 39 2.37 -2.15 -23.85
N MET A 40 1.30 -2.30 -23.05
CA MET A 40 0.33 -1.23 -22.82
C MET A 40 0.55 -0.47 -21.53
N PHE A 41 1.02 -1.13 -20.48
CA PHE A 41 1.09 -0.59 -19.12
C PHE A 41 2.50 -0.45 -18.56
N GLY A 42 3.49 -1.19 -19.07
CA GLY A 42 4.83 -1.24 -18.48
C GLY A 42 5.50 0.12 -18.31
N TRP A 43 5.28 1.03 -19.26
CA TRP A 43 5.84 2.39 -19.22
C TRP A 43 5.24 3.29 -18.12
N ILE A 44 4.02 3.01 -17.64
CA ILE A 44 3.33 3.88 -16.66
C ILE A 44 4.09 3.93 -15.34
N GLY A 45 4.55 2.78 -14.86
CA GLY A 45 5.35 2.70 -13.62
C GLY A 45 6.75 3.28 -13.80
N GLU A 46 7.39 3.03 -14.95
CA GLU A 46 8.71 3.56 -15.29
C GLU A 46 8.73 5.10 -15.32
N ASP A 47 7.71 5.69 -15.95
CA ASP A 47 7.59 7.14 -16.12
C ASP A 47 6.88 7.82 -14.94
N ALA A 48 6.48 7.11 -13.87
CA ALA A 48 5.78 7.73 -12.74
C ALA A 48 6.65 8.69 -11.91
N ARG A 49 7.98 8.50 -11.96
CA ARG A 49 8.92 9.11 -11.01
C ARG A 49 9.22 10.58 -11.32
N VAL A 50 8.87 11.46 -10.40
CA VAL A 50 9.35 12.85 -10.43
C VAL A 50 10.68 12.95 -9.69
N ASP A 51 11.74 13.26 -10.43
CA ASP A 51 13.02 13.61 -9.83
C ASP A 51 12.89 14.99 -9.14
N PRO A 52 13.08 15.08 -7.82
CA PRO A 52 12.93 16.35 -7.09
C PRO A 52 13.92 17.43 -7.54
N ASP A 53 15.07 17.06 -8.08
CA ASP A 53 16.09 18.00 -8.56
C ASP A 53 15.78 18.55 -9.96
N VAL A 54 14.99 17.82 -10.76
CA VAL A 54 14.63 18.17 -12.15
C VAL A 54 13.21 18.71 -12.26
N GLY A 55 12.31 18.29 -11.38
CA GLY A 55 10.88 18.57 -11.45
C GLY A 55 10.15 17.68 -12.47
N PRO A 56 8.80 17.80 -12.56
CA PRO A 56 7.99 16.93 -13.39
C PRO A 56 8.23 17.14 -14.89
N THR A 57 8.27 16.05 -15.63
CA THR A 57 8.35 16.01 -17.09
C THR A 57 6.99 15.69 -17.71
N ASP A 58 6.84 15.92 -19.02
CA ASP A 58 5.65 15.51 -19.78
C ASP A 58 5.38 14.00 -19.70
N ALA A 59 6.43 13.19 -19.57
CA ALA A 59 6.29 11.74 -19.39
C ALA A 59 5.62 11.41 -18.05
N ASN A 60 6.04 12.08 -16.97
CA ASN A 60 5.43 11.92 -15.65
C ASN A 60 3.95 12.28 -15.65
N VAL A 61 3.60 13.42 -16.25
CA VAL A 61 2.20 13.85 -16.34
C VAL A 61 1.37 12.85 -17.13
N ARG A 62 1.87 12.35 -18.27
CA ARG A 62 1.18 11.35 -19.09
C ARG A 62 1.03 10.00 -18.38
N ALA A 63 2.04 9.59 -17.61
CA ALA A 63 1.98 8.39 -16.79
C ALA A 63 0.87 8.51 -15.74
N GLY A 64 0.79 9.65 -15.05
CA GLY A 64 -0.28 9.90 -14.06
C GLY A 64 -1.66 9.90 -14.68
N GLN A 65 -1.82 10.54 -15.84
CA GLN A 65 -3.09 10.54 -16.57
C GLN A 65 -3.49 9.13 -17.01
N ALA A 66 -2.53 8.34 -17.50
CA ALA A 66 -2.76 6.95 -17.91
C ALA A 66 -3.10 6.05 -16.71
N ALA A 67 -2.42 6.22 -15.58
CA ALA A 67 -2.72 5.52 -14.34
C ALA A 67 -4.14 5.85 -13.85
N PHE A 68 -4.53 7.13 -13.85
CA PHE A 68 -5.89 7.54 -13.52
C PHE A 68 -6.94 6.97 -14.49
N GLY A 69 -6.65 6.97 -15.79
CA GLY A 69 -7.52 6.33 -16.78
C GLY A 69 -7.67 4.81 -16.55
N LEU A 70 -6.61 4.15 -16.11
CA LEU A 70 -6.63 2.73 -15.73
C LEU A 70 -7.43 2.50 -14.44
N THR A 71 -7.27 3.33 -13.41
CA THR A 71 -8.08 3.18 -12.18
C THR A 71 -9.57 3.36 -12.48
N GLN A 72 -9.94 4.34 -13.30
CA GLN A 72 -11.32 4.53 -13.74
C GLN A 72 -11.87 3.33 -14.51
N LEU A 73 -11.08 2.74 -15.41
CA LEU A 73 -11.49 1.55 -16.15
C LEU A 73 -11.74 0.36 -15.22
N LEU A 74 -10.86 0.16 -14.24
CA LEU A 74 -10.99 -0.93 -13.26
C LEU A 74 -12.14 -0.71 -12.27
N SER A 75 -12.51 0.55 -11.99
CA SER A 75 -13.59 0.91 -11.07
C SER A 75 -14.94 1.20 -11.73
N SER A 76 -15.01 1.15 -13.07
CA SER A 76 -16.20 1.54 -13.84
C SER A 76 -17.36 0.58 -13.61
N THR A 77 -18.50 1.12 -13.17
CA THR A 77 -19.79 0.42 -13.09
C THR A 77 -20.76 0.84 -14.19
N GLU A 78 -20.32 1.71 -15.12
CA GLU A 78 -21.15 2.15 -16.23
C GLU A 78 -21.42 0.97 -17.17
N THR A 79 -22.69 0.77 -17.50
CA THR A 79 -23.15 -0.41 -18.22
C THR A 79 -23.58 -0.06 -19.65
N GLU A 80 -22.79 -0.47 -20.64
CA GLU A 80 -23.27 -0.69 -22.00
C GLU A 80 -23.54 -2.19 -22.21
N GLY A 81 -24.81 -2.62 -22.06
CA GLY A 81 -25.21 -4.00 -22.39
C GLY A 81 -25.55 -4.93 -21.22
N GLY A 82 -25.64 -4.41 -19.99
CA GLY A 82 -26.24 -5.11 -18.84
C GLY A 82 -25.29 -5.75 -17.84
N THR A 83 -23.97 -5.73 -18.08
CA THR A 83 -22.92 -6.10 -17.11
C THR A 83 -21.86 -5.01 -17.12
N SER A 84 -21.50 -4.51 -15.95
CA SER A 84 -20.49 -3.45 -15.85
C SER A 84 -19.08 -3.98 -16.08
N PRO A 85 -18.11 -3.14 -16.49
CA PRO A 85 -16.71 -3.52 -16.52
C PRO A 85 -16.25 -4.12 -15.18
N PHE A 86 -16.58 -3.47 -14.06
CA PHE A 86 -16.23 -3.96 -12.72
C PHE A 86 -16.71 -5.38 -12.45
N GLU A 87 -18.00 -5.66 -12.65
CA GLU A 87 -18.54 -7.03 -12.51
C GLU A 87 -17.86 -8.00 -13.46
N ARG A 88 -17.60 -7.59 -14.71
CA ARG A 88 -16.95 -8.42 -15.73
C ARG A 88 -15.49 -8.76 -15.38
N TRP A 89 -14.80 -7.91 -14.60
CA TRP A 89 -13.47 -8.21 -14.09
C TRP A 89 -13.47 -9.28 -12.99
N LEU A 90 -14.59 -9.42 -12.29
CA LEU A 90 -14.76 -10.38 -11.21
C LEU A 90 -15.36 -11.70 -11.70
N ASP A 91 -16.18 -11.63 -12.75
CA ASP A 91 -16.73 -12.77 -13.48
C ASP A 91 -16.62 -12.55 -15.00
N MET A 92 -15.60 -13.17 -15.62
CA MET A 92 -15.38 -13.08 -17.07
C MET A 92 -16.26 -14.04 -17.90
N GLY A 93 -17.20 -14.76 -17.27
CA GLY A 93 -17.88 -15.94 -17.77
C GLY A 93 -18.14 -16.06 -19.29
N GLU A 94 -17.40 -16.96 -19.94
CA GLU A 94 -17.85 -17.78 -21.08
C GLU A 94 -17.34 -19.24 -20.92
N GLY A 95 -17.69 -19.91 -19.81
CA GLY A 95 -17.17 -21.26 -19.48
C GLY A 95 -17.84 -21.96 -18.28
N LYS A 96 -17.34 -23.13 -17.87
CA LYS A 96 -17.90 -23.97 -16.78
C LYS A 96 -17.57 -23.48 -15.36
N GLU A 97 -16.69 -22.50 -15.22
CA GLU A 97 -16.33 -21.85 -13.95
C GLU A 97 -16.28 -20.33 -14.19
N SER A 98 -16.77 -19.56 -13.21
CA SER A 98 -16.83 -18.09 -13.18
C SER A 98 -15.48 -17.60 -12.68
N ASP A 99 -14.54 -17.37 -13.58
CA ASP A 99 -13.17 -16.96 -13.25
C ASP A 99 -13.01 -15.43 -13.36
N ALA A 100 -12.33 -14.85 -12.38
CA ALA A 100 -11.97 -13.43 -12.37
C ALA A 100 -10.77 -13.12 -13.28
N LEU A 101 -10.56 -11.84 -13.58
CA LEU A 101 -9.50 -11.35 -14.48
C LEU A 101 -8.10 -11.83 -14.08
N GLY A 102 -7.77 -11.83 -12.79
CA GLY A 102 -6.49 -12.33 -12.29
C GLY A 102 -6.33 -13.85 -12.38
N GLN A 103 -7.43 -14.60 -12.48
CA GLN A 103 -7.39 -16.05 -12.69
C GLN A 103 -7.19 -16.39 -14.18
N VAL A 104 -7.85 -15.65 -15.08
CA VAL A 104 -7.77 -15.86 -16.53
C VAL A 104 -6.49 -15.24 -17.11
N ASN A 105 -6.22 -13.97 -16.80
CA ASN A 105 -5.09 -13.19 -17.31
C ASN A 105 -4.19 -12.70 -16.16
N PRO A 106 -3.46 -13.60 -15.48
CA PRO A 106 -2.64 -13.25 -14.33
C PRO A 106 -1.51 -12.27 -14.65
N GLU A 107 -0.85 -12.39 -15.81
CA GLU A 107 0.26 -11.51 -16.18
C GLU A 107 -0.21 -10.10 -16.58
N LEU A 108 -1.40 -10.00 -17.19
CA LEU A 108 -2.06 -8.72 -17.42
C LEU A 108 -2.37 -8.03 -16.09
N THR A 109 -2.96 -8.77 -15.15
CA THR A 109 -3.34 -8.25 -13.82
C THR A 109 -2.13 -7.77 -13.03
N ARG A 110 -1.00 -8.49 -13.10
CA ARG A 110 0.28 -8.06 -12.53
C ARG A 110 0.81 -6.81 -13.20
N SER A 111 0.76 -6.72 -14.52
CA SER A 111 1.19 -5.52 -15.26
C SER A 111 0.39 -4.29 -14.86
N MET A 112 -0.92 -4.44 -14.63
CA MET A 112 -1.78 -3.37 -14.12
C MET A 112 -1.42 -2.98 -12.68
N ALA A 113 -1.15 -3.95 -11.81
CA ALA A 113 -0.71 -3.68 -10.45
C ALA A 113 0.62 -2.93 -10.42
N THR A 114 1.62 -3.34 -11.21
CA THR A 114 2.91 -2.65 -11.34
C THR A 114 2.75 -1.24 -11.90
N ALA A 115 1.84 -1.03 -12.86
CA ALA A 115 1.56 0.30 -13.38
C ALA A 115 0.92 1.25 -12.35
N LEU A 116 0.08 0.72 -11.46
CA LEU A 116 -0.62 1.50 -10.44
C LEU A 116 0.13 1.62 -9.11
N GLU A 117 1.14 0.78 -8.90
CA GLU A 117 1.98 0.76 -7.70
C GLU A 117 2.43 2.15 -7.24
N PRO A 118 2.98 3.04 -8.11
CA PRO A 118 3.46 4.36 -7.69
C PRO A 118 2.33 5.33 -7.30
N TYR A 119 1.09 5.00 -7.63
CA TYR A 119 -0.08 5.88 -7.48
C TYR A 119 -0.99 5.46 -6.33
N VAL A 120 -0.59 4.52 -5.48
CA VAL A 120 -1.37 4.10 -4.29
C VAL A 120 -1.69 5.26 -3.34
N GLY A 121 -0.75 6.20 -3.15
CA GLY A 121 -1.01 7.42 -2.40
C GLY A 121 -2.09 8.28 -3.06
N LYS A 122 -2.11 8.37 -4.39
CA LYS A 122 -3.14 9.12 -5.13
C LYS A 122 -4.53 8.55 -4.94
N MET A 123 -4.66 7.23 -4.87
CA MET A 123 -5.95 6.57 -4.66
C MET A 123 -6.61 6.92 -3.32
N VAL A 124 -5.82 7.40 -2.34
CA VAL A 124 -6.30 7.85 -1.02
C VAL A 124 -6.30 9.37 -0.85
N GLY A 125 -6.21 10.12 -1.95
CA GLY A 125 -6.25 11.59 -1.97
C GLY A 125 -4.95 12.27 -1.54
N MET A 126 -3.81 11.59 -1.64
CA MET A 126 -2.51 12.18 -1.33
C MET A 126 -2.09 13.21 -2.39
N THR A 127 -1.57 14.34 -1.93
CA THR A 127 -1.10 15.45 -2.77
C THR A 127 0.17 15.08 -3.55
N ASP A 128 0.46 15.79 -4.65
CA ASP A 128 1.62 15.50 -5.54
C ASP A 128 2.96 15.58 -4.81
N ASP A 129 3.10 16.55 -3.92
CA ASP A 129 4.31 16.74 -3.14
C ASP A 129 4.56 15.59 -2.17
N LEU A 130 3.49 15.01 -1.62
CA LEU A 130 3.60 13.86 -0.73
C LEU A 130 3.79 12.58 -1.55
N SER A 131 2.99 12.32 -2.57
CA SER A 131 3.03 11.04 -3.30
C SER A 131 4.22 10.90 -4.25
N GLY A 132 4.93 11.98 -4.57
CA GLY A 132 6.05 11.93 -5.51
C GLY A 132 5.65 11.67 -6.96
N THR A 133 4.37 11.81 -7.26
CA THR A 133 3.75 11.54 -8.56
C THR A 133 2.83 12.69 -8.97
N VAL A 134 2.71 12.93 -10.28
CA VAL A 134 1.97 14.07 -10.85
C VAL A 134 1.01 13.61 -11.94
N GLY A 135 0.03 14.46 -12.30
CA GLY A 135 -0.86 14.23 -13.45
C GLY A 135 -1.99 13.23 -13.21
N PHE A 136 -2.04 12.60 -12.03
CA PHE A 136 -3.10 11.68 -11.65
C PHE A 136 -4.37 12.46 -11.27
N GLY A 137 -5.44 12.32 -12.04
CA GLY A 137 -6.67 13.11 -11.88
C GLY A 137 -6.71 14.39 -12.72
N ASP A 138 -5.55 14.92 -13.14
CA ASP A 138 -5.43 16.09 -14.03
C ASP A 138 -5.79 15.73 -15.47
N THR A 139 -7.07 15.48 -15.73
CA THR A 139 -7.59 15.20 -17.07
C THR A 139 -8.67 16.24 -17.43
N PRO A 140 -8.44 17.11 -18.43
CA PRO A 140 -9.37 18.18 -18.80
C PRO A 140 -10.71 17.70 -19.40
N THR A 141 -10.93 16.38 -19.53
CA THR A 141 -12.03 15.79 -20.29
C THR A 141 -12.85 14.76 -19.52
N LEU A 142 -12.53 14.47 -18.26
CA LEU A 142 -13.30 13.55 -17.43
C LEU A 142 -14.06 14.37 -16.37
N ASP A 143 -15.34 14.08 -16.26
CA ASP A 143 -16.35 14.76 -15.46
C ASP A 143 -16.15 14.60 -13.93
N ARG A 144 -15.15 13.81 -13.54
CA ARG A 144 -14.60 13.74 -12.18
C ARG A 144 -13.12 14.12 -12.20
N GLU A 145 -12.83 15.32 -11.68
CA GLU A 145 -11.47 15.89 -11.63
C GLU A 145 -10.55 15.20 -10.58
N VAL A 146 -11.08 14.31 -9.72
CA VAL A 146 -10.28 13.67 -8.64
C VAL A 146 -10.76 12.24 -8.35
N PHE A 147 -9.81 11.29 -8.23
CA PHE A 147 -10.04 9.96 -7.64
C PHE A 147 -10.10 10.06 -6.10
N ASP A 148 -11.10 10.75 -5.56
CA ASP A 148 -11.22 11.02 -4.12
C ASP A 148 -12.23 10.09 -3.42
N SER A 149 -12.34 8.84 -3.88
CA SER A 149 -13.43 7.94 -3.48
C SER A 149 -12.96 6.63 -2.82
N PRO A 150 -13.45 6.33 -1.60
CA PRO A 150 -13.27 5.03 -0.96
C PRO A 150 -13.84 3.84 -1.75
N ILE A 151 -14.98 4.00 -2.44
CA ILE A 151 -15.63 2.91 -3.18
C ILE A 151 -14.81 2.56 -4.43
N GLU A 152 -14.49 3.54 -5.27
CA GLU A 152 -13.72 3.34 -6.49
C GLU A 152 -12.31 2.80 -6.18
N ALA A 153 -11.65 3.30 -5.13
CA ALA A 153 -10.37 2.74 -4.67
C ALA A 153 -10.51 1.27 -4.27
N THR A 154 -11.54 0.93 -3.50
CA THR A 154 -11.82 -0.45 -3.10
C THR A 154 -12.06 -1.34 -4.32
N ARG A 155 -12.77 -0.87 -5.35
CA ARG A 155 -12.99 -1.59 -6.61
C ARG A 155 -11.68 -1.95 -7.31
N VAL A 156 -10.79 -0.97 -7.50
CA VAL A 156 -9.47 -1.19 -8.10
C VAL A 156 -8.70 -2.27 -7.35
N MET A 157 -8.63 -2.15 -6.02
CA MET A 157 -7.95 -3.12 -5.18
C MET A 157 -8.60 -4.50 -5.25
N THR A 158 -9.94 -4.58 -5.31
CA THR A 158 -10.70 -5.84 -5.42
C THR A 158 -10.31 -6.59 -6.69
N VAL A 159 -10.29 -5.90 -7.84
CA VAL A 159 -9.90 -6.49 -9.13
C VAL A 159 -8.46 -6.97 -9.11
N LEU A 160 -7.51 -6.14 -8.66
CA LEU A 160 -6.09 -6.52 -8.63
C LEU A 160 -5.80 -7.67 -7.68
N ASN A 161 -6.55 -7.80 -6.58
CA ASN A 161 -6.42 -8.91 -5.63
C ASN A 161 -6.94 -10.25 -6.17
N THR A 162 -7.54 -10.29 -7.37
CA THR A 162 -7.97 -11.55 -8.00
C THR A 162 -6.78 -12.43 -8.44
N ASP A 163 -5.61 -11.85 -8.74
CA ASP A 163 -4.33 -12.56 -8.83
C ASP A 163 -3.51 -12.33 -7.54
N LEU A 164 -2.95 -13.41 -6.99
CA LEU A 164 -2.23 -13.35 -5.71
C LEU A 164 -0.98 -12.45 -5.78
N GLN A 165 -0.25 -12.46 -6.90
CA GLN A 165 0.97 -11.67 -7.03
C GLN A 165 0.67 -10.19 -7.30
N ALA A 166 -0.31 -9.91 -8.15
CA ALA A 166 -0.81 -8.56 -8.39
C ALA A 166 -1.35 -7.91 -7.10
N GLY A 167 -2.15 -8.66 -6.33
CA GLY A 167 -2.58 -8.28 -5.00
C GLY A 167 -1.40 -8.02 -4.06
N THR A 168 -0.38 -8.88 -4.07
CA THR A 168 0.84 -8.64 -3.27
C THR A 168 1.55 -7.35 -3.67
N ILE A 169 1.73 -7.07 -4.97
CA ILE A 169 2.38 -5.84 -5.47
C ILE A 169 1.64 -4.60 -4.98
N ILE A 170 0.35 -4.48 -5.28
CA ILE A 170 -0.39 -3.26 -5.00
C ILE A 170 -0.61 -3.04 -3.49
N ASN A 171 -0.91 -4.12 -2.75
CA ASN A 171 -1.08 -4.03 -1.30
C ASN A 171 0.24 -3.70 -0.60
N ALA A 172 1.35 -4.31 -1.04
CA ALA A 172 2.65 -4.04 -0.47
C ALA A 172 3.05 -2.57 -0.69
N ALA A 173 2.79 -2.02 -1.88
CA ALA A 173 3.06 -0.63 -2.16
C ALA A 173 2.22 0.31 -1.28
N ALA A 174 0.92 0.04 -1.12
CA ALA A 174 0.07 0.82 -0.24
C ALA A 174 0.53 0.77 1.23
N LEU A 175 0.97 -0.40 1.72
CA LEU A 175 1.52 -0.55 3.07
C LEU A 175 2.89 0.12 3.23
N ALA A 176 3.76 0.02 2.22
CA ALA A 176 5.05 0.70 2.20
C ALA A 176 4.87 2.23 2.21
N GLU A 177 3.88 2.73 1.47
CA GLU A 177 3.53 4.14 1.46
C GLU A 177 2.97 4.59 2.82
N SER A 178 2.18 3.76 3.50
CA SER A 178 1.76 4.02 4.89
C SER A 178 2.97 4.09 5.84
N MET A 179 3.95 3.20 5.70
CA MET A 179 5.18 3.24 6.51
C MET A 179 6.02 4.47 6.19
N ARG A 180 6.10 4.86 4.91
CA ARG A 180 6.82 6.06 4.47
C ARG A 180 6.22 7.31 5.10
N MET A 181 4.90 7.39 5.27
CA MET A 181 4.25 8.48 6.04
C MET A 181 4.72 8.52 7.50
N ASP A 182 4.87 7.35 8.14
CA ASP A 182 5.39 7.28 9.52
C ASP A 182 6.84 7.81 9.55
N SER A 183 7.66 7.42 8.58
CA SER A 183 9.04 7.88 8.43
C SER A 183 9.15 9.39 8.17
N ILE A 184 8.38 9.94 7.22
CA ILE A 184 8.39 11.38 6.90
C ILE A 184 8.02 12.19 8.13
N PHE A 185 6.94 11.80 8.83
CA PHE A 185 6.55 12.49 10.05
C PHE A 185 7.68 12.52 11.07
N ALA A 186 8.31 11.37 11.34
CA ALA A 186 9.39 11.29 12.32
C ALA A 186 10.61 12.12 11.91
N THR A 187 11.02 12.03 10.64
CA THR A 187 12.19 12.76 10.13
C THR A 187 12.00 14.27 10.17
N ASP A 188 10.88 14.76 9.65
CA ASP A 188 10.58 16.20 9.62
C ASP A 188 10.44 16.71 11.07
N GLU A 189 9.70 16.01 11.92
CA GLU A 189 9.50 16.45 13.30
C GLU A 189 10.81 16.48 14.11
N ALA A 190 11.67 15.45 14.00
CA ALA A 190 12.95 15.41 14.70
C ALA A 190 13.97 16.42 14.14
N GLY A 191 13.89 16.73 12.84
CA GLY A 191 14.82 17.61 12.15
C GLY A 191 14.54 19.09 12.38
N ASP A 192 13.30 19.53 12.13
CA ASP A 192 12.91 20.95 12.13
C ASP A 192 11.60 21.25 12.89
N GLY A 193 10.96 20.23 13.48
CA GLY A 193 9.69 20.38 14.18
C GLY A 193 8.54 20.73 13.24
N MET A 194 8.62 20.37 11.96
CA MET A 194 7.57 20.57 10.95
C MET A 194 6.91 19.26 10.51
N GLY A 195 6.91 18.25 11.37
CA GLY A 195 6.24 16.98 11.13
C GLY A 195 4.78 17.16 10.73
N ARG A 196 4.43 16.58 9.58
CA ARG A 196 3.09 16.69 9.00
C ARG A 196 2.15 15.69 9.67
N SER A 197 1.52 16.07 10.79
CA SER A 197 0.54 15.23 11.52
C SER A 197 -0.58 14.66 10.63
N ARG A 198 -0.94 15.39 9.55
CA ARG A 198 -1.93 14.97 8.55
C ARG A 198 -1.49 13.75 7.73
N GLY A 199 -0.20 13.45 7.64
CA GLY A 199 0.31 12.23 6.99
C GLY A 199 -0.32 10.96 7.56
N GLY A 200 -0.69 10.98 8.85
CA GLY A 200 -1.41 9.89 9.50
C GLY A 200 -2.75 9.59 8.84
N GLN A 201 -3.47 10.58 8.29
CA GLN A 201 -4.75 10.32 7.61
C GLN A 201 -4.55 9.45 6.36
N TYR A 202 -3.51 9.72 5.58
CA TYR A 202 -3.16 8.91 4.41
C TYR A 202 -2.72 7.51 4.81
N ALA A 203 -1.90 7.40 5.86
CA ALA A 203 -1.47 6.11 6.40
C ALA A 203 -2.68 5.26 6.88
N ASN A 204 -3.68 5.89 7.49
CA ASN A 204 -4.93 5.24 7.87
C ASN A 204 -5.69 4.72 6.64
N ARG A 205 -5.95 5.59 5.68
CA ARG A 205 -6.68 5.25 4.44
C ARG A 205 -6.01 4.12 3.67
N LEU A 206 -4.68 4.14 3.52
CA LEU A 206 -3.91 3.09 2.84
C LEU A 206 -4.06 1.73 3.53
N THR A 207 -3.88 1.67 4.86
CA THR A 207 -4.05 0.40 5.59
C THR A 207 -5.49 -0.08 5.61
N TRP A 208 -6.47 0.82 5.66
CA TRP A 208 -7.88 0.48 5.51
C TRP A 208 -8.16 -0.11 4.12
N LEU A 209 -7.71 0.56 3.07
CA LEU A 209 -7.94 0.19 1.68
C LEU A 209 -7.37 -1.19 1.35
N VAL A 210 -6.18 -1.53 1.86
CA VAL A 210 -5.58 -2.87 1.71
C VAL A 210 -6.46 -3.94 2.37
N ASN A 211 -6.93 -3.70 3.60
CA ASN A 211 -7.80 -4.65 4.29
C ASN A 211 -9.12 -4.85 3.55
N GLU A 212 -9.76 -3.75 3.16
CA GLU A 212 -11.07 -3.76 2.50
C GLU A 212 -10.98 -4.44 1.12
N GLY A 213 -9.95 -4.11 0.31
CA GLY A 213 -9.74 -4.70 -1.01
C GLY A 213 -9.41 -6.20 -1.00
N ILE A 214 -8.58 -6.66 -0.06
CA ILE A 214 -8.33 -8.11 0.12
C ILE A 214 -9.63 -8.82 0.51
N GLY A 215 -10.38 -8.24 1.46
CA GLY A 215 -11.63 -8.81 1.95
C GLY A 215 -12.67 -8.94 0.84
N ALA A 216 -12.90 -7.86 0.08
CA ALA A 216 -13.82 -7.84 -1.05
C ALA A 216 -13.44 -8.88 -2.12
N SER A 217 -12.16 -8.95 -2.50
CA SER A 217 -11.69 -9.92 -3.49
C SER A 217 -11.86 -11.37 -3.03
N LEU A 218 -11.52 -11.67 -1.78
CA LEU A 218 -11.72 -13.02 -1.25
C LEU A 218 -13.20 -13.36 -1.08
N GLY A 219 -14.05 -12.41 -0.71
CA GLY A 219 -15.50 -12.62 -0.64
C GLY A 219 -16.08 -13.03 -2.00
N GLU A 220 -15.51 -12.52 -3.08
CA GLU A 220 -15.93 -12.88 -4.42
C GLU A 220 -15.34 -14.21 -4.90
N LEU A 221 -14.04 -14.43 -4.69
CA LEU A 221 -13.36 -15.68 -5.07
C LEU A 221 -13.78 -16.90 -4.23
N GLN A 222 -14.22 -16.68 -2.98
CA GLN A 222 -14.49 -17.74 -2.02
C GLN A 222 -15.94 -17.67 -1.53
N GLY A 223 -16.74 -18.67 -1.90
CA GLY A 223 -18.07 -18.87 -1.32
C GLY A 223 -18.09 -19.45 0.10
N ASP A 224 -16.92 -19.67 0.75
CA ASP A 224 -16.79 -20.30 2.06
C ASP A 224 -16.25 -19.32 3.12
N TYR A 225 -17.15 -18.82 3.96
CA TYR A 225 -16.87 -17.83 4.99
C TYR A 225 -15.93 -18.31 6.11
N ASP A 226 -15.78 -19.62 6.31
CA ASP A 226 -14.99 -20.17 7.42
C ASP A 226 -13.47 -20.01 7.22
N LYS A 227 -13.02 -19.85 5.97
CA LYS A 227 -11.59 -19.65 5.63
C LYS A 227 -11.22 -18.20 5.33
N LEU A 228 -12.22 -17.37 5.07
CA LEU A 228 -12.05 -15.99 4.62
C LEU A 228 -11.12 -15.17 5.53
N ALA A 229 -11.33 -15.25 6.84
CA ALA A 229 -10.52 -14.50 7.81
C ALA A 229 -9.04 -14.95 7.85
N ALA A 230 -8.80 -16.26 7.76
CA ALA A 230 -7.44 -16.80 7.76
C ALA A 230 -6.68 -16.45 6.48
N ASP A 231 -7.36 -16.54 5.33
CA ASP A 231 -6.79 -16.22 4.02
C ASP A 231 -6.57 -14.71 3.85
N GLN A 232 -7.50 -13.88 4.36
CA GLN A 232 -7.33 -12.43 4.41
C GLN A 232 -6.08 -12.07 5.22
N GLN A 233 -5.94 -12.64 6.42
CA GLN A 233 -4.76 -12.42 7.25
C GLN A 233 -3.47 -12.90 6.56
N ALA A 234 -3.49 -14.05 5.88
CA ALA A 234 -2.33 -14.56 5.17
C ALA A 234 -1.88 -13.62 4.04
N ARG A 235 -2.81 -13.17 3.18
CA ARG A 235 -2.51 -12.24 2.09
C ARG A 235 -2.00 -10.90 2.61
N TYR A 236 -2.61 -10.39 3.68
CA TYR A 236 -2.17 -9.18 4.33
C TYR A 236 -0.73 -9.29 4.85
N ASN A 237 -0.39 -10.41 5.51
CA ASN A 237 0.96 -10.65 6.01
C ASN A 237 2.00 -10.75 4.88
N THR A 238 1.65 -11.37 3.76
CA THR A 238 2.52 -11.45 2.58
C THR A 238 2.79 -10.06 2.00
N ALA A 239 1.74 -9.26 1.79
CA ALA A 239 1.89 -7.89 1.30
C ALA A 239 2.72 -7.02 2.26
N TYR A 240 2.47 -7.16 3.56
CA TYR A 240 3.22 -6.46 4.59
C TYR A 240 4.71 -6.82 4.58
N THR A 241 5.05 -8.11 4.48
CA THR A 241 6.45 -8.55 4.43
C THR A 241 7.15 -7.94 3.21
N ALA A 242 6.48 -7.92 2.06
CA ALA A 242 6.99 -7.25 0.87
C ALA A 242 7.16 -5.73 1.08
N ALA A 243 6.24 -5.07 1.80
CA ALA A 243 6.36 -3.66 2.14
C ALA A 243 7.57 -3.35 3.03
N GLN A 244 7.86 -4.19 4.02
CA GLN A 244 9.07 -4.05 4.83
C GLN A 244 10.35 -4.23 4.03
N ILE A 245 10.36 -5.19 3.10
CA ILE A 245 11.50 -5.36 2.17
C ILE A 245 11.69 -4.07 1.38
N MET A 246 10.59 -3.46 0.91
CA MET A 246 10.65 -2.19 0.19
C MET A 246 11.26 -1.06 1.03
N VAL A 247 10.71 -0.78 2.21
CA VAL A 247 11.13 0.35 3.04
C VAL A 247 12.49 0.09 3.73
N GLY A 248 12.82 -1.17 3.98
CA GLY A 248 13.87 -1.55 4.92
C GLY A 248 15.04 -2.34 4.35
N GLY A 249 14.95 -2.87 3.13
CA GLY A 249 16.02 -3.67 2.51
C GLY A 249 16.48 -4.85 3.38
N LEU A 250 15.58 -5.81 3.65
CA LEU A 250 15.96 -7.02 4.39
C LEU A 250 16.99 -7.85 3.59
N ALA A 251 17.95 -8.47 4.28
CA ALA A 251 18.87 -9.42 3.67
C ALA A 251 18.16 -10.76 3.38
N THR A 252 18.35 -11.33 2.18
CA THR A 252 17.79 -12.65 1.82
C THR A 252 18.46 -13.81 2.54
N PRO A 253 17.86 -15.03 2.49
CA PRO A 253 18.46 -16.27 3.02
C PRO A 253 19.88 -16.58 2.54
N SER A 254 20.35 -15.95 1.46
CA SER A 254 21.71 -16.01 0.92
C SER A 254 22.72 -15.07 1.61
N GLY A 255 22.29 -14.29 2.60
CA GLY A 255 23.13 -13.25 3.25
C GLY A 255 23.47 -12.08 2.33
N LEU A 256 22.83 -12.01 1.15
CA LEU A 256 22.92 -10.89 0.24
C LEU A 256 21.81 -9.89 0.57
N PRO A 257 22.09 -8.60 0.68
CA PRO A 257 21.04 -7.58 0.70
C PRO A 257 20.28 -7.64 -0.62
N VAL A 258 18.97 -7.93 -0.57
CA VAL A 258 18.11 -7.64 -1.73
C VAL A 258 17.88 -6.15 -1.70
N GLY A 259 18.52 -5.45 -2.63
CA GLY A 259 18.50 -4.00 -2.68
C GLY A 259 19.46 -3.35 -1.69
N ALA A 260 20.76 -3.69 -1.74
CA ALA A 260 21.77 -2.80 -1.18
C ALA A 260 21.76 -1.45 -1.93
N MET A 261 20.83 -0.58 -1.54
CA MET A 261 21.12 0.84 -1.47
C MET A 261 21.89 1.06 -0.16
N VAL A 262 23.22 0.89 -0.23
CA VAL A 262 24.11 1.70 0.62
C VAL A 262 24.06 3.09 0.00
N ALA A 263 22.94 3.75 0.25
CA ALA A 263 22.65 5.09 -0.15
C ALA A 263 22.71 5.89 1.16
N SER A 264 23.59 6.86 1.18
CA SER A 264 23.75 7.82 2.27
C SER A 264 22.38 8.31 2.76
N ALA A 265 22.19 8.55 4.06
CA ALA A 265 20.91 8.91 4.68
C ALA A 265 20.16 10.12 4.05
N SER A 266 20.81 10.86 3.15
CA SER A 266 20.22 11.86 2.25
C SER A 266 19.40 11.29 1.06
N GLU A 267 19.45 9.99 0.78
CA GLU A 267 18.76 9.34 -0.35
C GLU A 267 17.38 8.76 0.03
N PHE A 268 17.08 8.50 1.32
CA PHE A 268 15.72 8.13 1.77
C PHE A 268 14.66 9.24 1.57
N VAL A 269 15.12 10.48 1.36
CA VAL A 269 14.29 11.67 1.08
C VAL A 269 14.19 11.95 -0.43
N LYS A 270 15.04 11.32 -1.25
CA LYS A 270 14.85 11.28 -2.70
C LYS A 270 13.90 10.12 -3.02
N ASN A 271 12.91 10.33 -3.88
CA ASN A 271 11.92 9.34 -4.30
C ASN A 271 12.53 8.16 -5.08
N ASP A 272 13.41 7.39 -4.46
CA ASP A 272 13.88 6.12 -5.00
C ASP A 272 12.78 5.08 -4.78
N PHE A 273 11.86 4.97 -5.75
CA PHE A 273 10.85 3.91 -5.75
C PHE A 273 11.54 2.54 -5.73
N ILE A 274 11.05 1.70 -4.82
CA ILE A 274 11.50 0.33 -4.63
C ILE A 274 10.62 -0.60 -5.46
N GLU A 275 11.21 -1.40 -6.34
CA GLU A 275 10.48 -2.34 -7.21
C GLU A 275 10.09 -3.61 -6.45
N VAL A 276 8.83 -4.03 -6.53
CA VAL A 276 8.36 -5.27 -5.90
C VAL A 276 8.78 -6.49 -6.72
N GLN A 277 9.56 -7.41 -6.11
CA GLN A 277 9.79 -8.76 -6.65
C GLN A 277 8.89 -9.78 -5.92
N PRO A 278 7.65 -10.01 -6.37
CA PRO A 278 6.66 -10.84 -5.64
C PRO A 278 7.09 -12.30 -5.46
N GLN A 279 8.03 -12.79 -6.30
CA GLN A 279 8.60 -14.13 -6.21
C GLN A 279 9.40 -14.36 -4.92
N GLU A 280 9.86 -13.29 -4.27
CA GLU A 280 10.57 -13.35 -2.99
C GLU A 280 9.60 -13.37 -1.80
N ALA A 281 8.42 -12.73 -1.93
CA ALA A 281 7.37 -12.70 -0.91
C ALA A 281 6.45 -13.94 -0.94
N GLY A 282 6.24 -14.54 -2.13
CA GLY A 282 5.38 -15.72 -2.34
C GLY A 282 5.89 -17.04 -1.73
N ARG A 283 7.02 -17.03 -1.00
CA ARG A 283 7.59 -18.19 -0.30
C ARG A 283 7.38 -18.14 1.21
N ALA A 284 6.25 -17.62 1.68
CA ALA A 284 5.96 -17.52 3.12
C ALA A 284 5.00 -18.63 3.63
N PRO A 285 5.43 -19.89 3.83
CA PRO A 285 5.07 -20.57 5.08
C PRO A 285 5.81 -19.84 6.21
N GLN A 286 5.31 -19.91 7.46
CA GLN A 286 5.90 -19.33 8.67
C GLN A 286 7.40 -19.06 8.51
N LEU A 287 7.76 -17.79 8.29
CA LEU A 287 9.11 -17.40 7.90
C LEU A 287 10.03 -17.57 9.11
N GLU A 288 10.64 -18.74 9.24
CA GLU A 288 11.83 -18.93 10.07
C GLU A 288 13.02 -18.28 9.33
N PHE A 289 13.33 -17.03 9.65
CA PHE A 289 14.56 -16.41 9.16
C PHE A 289 15.75 -16.94 9.93
N ARG A 290 16.64 -17.67 9.26
CA ARG A 290 17.91 -18.14 9.85
C ARG A 290 19.06 -17.25 9.39
N ASN A 291 19.50 -16.33 10.24
CA ASN A 291 20.73 -15.57 10.02
C ASN A 291 21.96 -16.54 10.10
N PRO A 292 23.09 -16.27 9.42
CA PRO A 292 24.36 -17.00 9.58
C PRO A 292 24.85 -17.23 11.03
N ASN A 293 24.29 -16.51 12.02
CA ASN A 293 24.59 -16.69 13.44
C ASN A 293 23.53 -17.50 14.22
N GLY A 294 22.50 -18.06 13.57
CA GLY A 294 21.56 -18.99 14.19
C GLY A 294 20.44 -18.37 15.05
N VAL A 295 20.20 -17.06 14.95
CA VAL A 295 19.05 -16.38 15.56
C VAL A 295 17.84 -16.53 14.64
N THR A 296 16.72 -17.01 15.17
CA THR A 296 15.42 -17.12 14.50
C THR A 296 14.62 -15.84 14.77
N LEU A 297 14.24 -15.12 13.72
CA LEU A 297 13.27 -14.02 13.85
C LEU A 297 11.86 -14.60 13.77
N ASP A 298 11.20 -14.75 14.92
CA ASP A 298 9.77 -15.05 14.95
C ASP A 298 9.01 -13.77 14.59
N TYR A 299 8.24 -13.78 13.51
CA TYR A 299 7.41 -12.64 13.11
C TYR A 299 5.96 -12.84 13.58
N ASN A 300 5.44 -11.93 14.41
CA ASN A 300 4.04 -11.97 14.88
C ASN A 300 3.23 -10.82 14.26
N SER A 301 2.33 -11.18 13.36
CA SER A 301 1.52 -10.28 12.52
C SER A 301 0.33 -9.59 13.20
N THR A 302 0.07 -9.85 14.47
CA THR A 302 -1.13 -9.35 15.18
C THR A 302 -1.06 -7.88 15.60
N THR A 303 0.04 -7.18 15.29
CA THR A 303 0.33 -5.83 15.82
C THR A 303 0.68 -4.81 14.73
N PHE A 304 0.55 -5.16 13.44
CA PHE A 304 0.85 -4.22 12.37
C PHE A 304 -0.15 -3.07 12.30
N GLY A 305 0.37 -1.87 12.03
CA GLY A 305 -0.42 -0.65 11.89
C GLY A 305 -0.97 -0.14 13.21
N THR A 306 -0.72 -0.84 14.33
CA THR A 306 -1.05 -0.34 15.66
C THR A 306 -0.16 0.86 15.99
N GLU A 307 -0.57 1.62 16.99
CA GLU A 307 0.18 2.77 17.47
C GLU A 307 1.61 2.40 17.83
N GLU A 308 1.81 1.30 18.54
CA GLU A 308 3.11 0.85 19.04
C GLU A 308 4.03 0.44 17.88
N HIS A 309 3.50 -0.27 16.89
CA HIS A 309 4.25 -0.65 15.70
C HIS A 309 4.72 0.57 14.91
N ARG A 310 3.83 1.54 14.68
CA ARG A 310 4.17 2.79 13.97
C ARG A 310 5.23 3.57 14.71
N GLN A 311 5.10 3.72 16.04
CA GLN A 311 6.12 4.36 16.86
C GLN A 311 7.47 3.64 16.78
N PHE A 312 7.49 2.30 16.76
CA PHE A 312 8.73 1.55 16.62
C PHE A 312 9.37 1.76 15.23
N ALA A 313 8.57 1.79 14.17
CA ALA A 313 9.05 2.10 12.82
C ALA A 313 9.63 3.53 12.71
N MET A 314 9.09 4.48 13.46
CA MET A 314 9.67 5.83 13.59
C MET A 314 11.04 5.77 14.27
N VAL A 315 11.22 4.98 15.34
CA VAL A 315 12.54 4.77 15.97
C VAL A 315 13.52 4.14 14.98
N GLU A 316 13.10 3.10 14.25
CA GLU A 316 13.91 2.49 13.18
C GLU A 316 14.39 3.53 12.15
N THR A 317 13.49 4.41 11.72
CA THR A 317 13.79 5.48 10.77
C THR A 317 14.84 6.44 11.33
N LEU A 318 14.63 6.94 12.55
CA LEU A 318 15.54 7.90 13.18
C LEU A 318 16.91 7.28 13.50
N VAL A 319 16.97 5.99 13.83
CA VAL A 319 18.24 5.26 13.98
C VAL A 319 18.98 5.16 12.64
N LYS A 320 18.28 4.77 11.56
CA LYS A 320 18.88 4.68 10.21
C LYS A 320 19.42 6.03 9.72
N GLN A 321 18.77 7.13 10.10
CA GLN A 321 19.19 8.49 9.77
C GLN A 321 20.30 9.03 10.69
N GLY A 322 20.63 8.30 11.76
CA GLY A 322 21.60 8.75 12.76
C GLY A 322 21.08 9.87 13.68
N ALA A 323 19.77 10.17 13.63
CA ALA A 323 19.11 11.06 14.57
C ALA A 323 19.00 10.44 15.97
N ILE A 324 18.92 9.11 16.05
CA ILE A 324 19.07 8.32 17.27
C ILE A 324 20.34 7.50 17.18
N ASP A 325 21.23 7.62 18.17
CA ASP A 325 22.36 6.70 18.32
C ASP A 325 21.86 5.34 18.82
N VAL A 326 21.98 4.31 17.99
CA VAL A 326 21.58 2.94 18.36
C VAL A 326 22.24 2.46 19.66
N ASN A 327 23.42 2.97 20.01
CA ASN A 327 24.12 2.59 21.23
C ASN A 327 23.47 3.13 22.50
N THR A 328 22.73 4.24 22.40
CA THR A 328 22.03 4.88 23.54
C THR A 328 20.67 4.26 23.79
N LEU A 329 20.18 3.40 22.89
CA LEU A 329 18.89 2.75 23.07
C LEU A 329 18.91 1.73 24.22
N PRO A 330 17.79 1.60 24.96
CA PRO A 330 17.63 0.57 25.98
C PRO A 330 17.78 -0.85 25.41
N ASP A 331 18.19 -1.81 26.24
CA ASP A 331 18.46 -3.19 25.81
C ASP A 331 17.25 -3.92 25.21
N GLN A 332 16.03 -3.50 25.54
CA GLN A 332 14.82 -4.02 24.91
C GLN A 332 14.73 -3.70 23.41
N PHE A 333 15.39 -2.65 22.91
CA PHE A 333 15.40 -2.28 21.49
C PHE A 333 16.54 -2.91 20.69
N VAL A 334 17.60 -3.41 21.33
CA VAL A 334 18.83 -3.77 20.62
C VAL A 334 19.37 -5.14 21.00
N HIS A 335 20.03 -5.78 20.04
CA HIS A 335 20.98 -6.84 20.26
C HIS A 335 22.38 -6.24 20.39
N ARG A 336 23.06 -6.52 21.50
CA ARG A 336 24.46 -6.13 21.74
C ARG A 336 25.37 -7.34 21.60
N PHE A 337 26.20 -7.33 20.57
CA PHE A 337 27.18 -8.37 20.32
C PHE A 337 28.50 -8.03 21.00
N GLN A 338 29.13 -9.01 21.63
CA GLN A 338 30.44 -8.84 22.26
C GLN A 338 31.55 -9.44 21.39
N ALA A 339 32.71 -8.78 21.35
CA ALA A 339 33.95 -9.36 20.84
C ALA A 339 34.55 -10.33 21.87
N ASP A 340 35.53 -11.12 21.45
CA ASP A 340 36.25 -12.08 22.31
C ASP A 340 36.93 -11.44 23.53
N ASP A 341 37.19 -10.13 23.47
CA ASP A 341 37.77 -9.34 24.57
C ASP A 341 36.73 -8.75 25.54
N GLY A 342 35.45 -9.04 25.33
CA GLY A 342 34.33 -8.55 26.14
C GLY A 342 33.87 -7.12 25.79
N SER A 343 34.47 -6.46 24.80
CA SER A 343 33.98 -5.18 24.27
C SER A 343 32.75 -5.38 23.38
N THR A 344 31.91 -4.34 23.21
CA THR A 344 30.76 -4.42 22.28
C THR A 344 31.27 -4.30 20.84
N SER A 345 31.06 -5.35 20.03
CA SER A 345 31.50 -5.41 18.63
C SER A 345 30.47 -4.86 17.65
N ALA A 346 29.18 -4.99 17.96
CA ALA A 346 28.09 -4.44 17.17
C ALA A 346 26.84 -4.23 18.04
N VAL A 347 26.04 -3.23 17.69
CA VAL A 347 24.69 -3.02 18.23
C VAL A 347 23.74 -2.96 17.05
N ILE A 348 22.74 -3.83 17.05
CA ILE A 348 21.75 -3.93 15.97
C ILE A 348 20.36 -3.78 16.60
N LEU A 349 19.48 -3.02 15.95
CA LEU A 349 18.10 -2.92 16.40
C LEU A 349 17.39 -4.27 16.27
N LYS A 350 16.61 -4.63 17.28
CA LYS A 350 15.67 -5.75 17.23
C LYS A 350 14.55 -5.46 16.24
N SER A 351 13.94 -6.50 15.71
CA SER A 351 12.64 -6.37 15.04
C SER A 351 11.56 -6.00 16.06
N PHE A 352 10.44 -5.44 15.60
CA PHE A 352 9.31 -5.14 16.49
C PHE A 352 8.78 -6.37 17.24
N THR A 353 8.82 -7.55 16.63
CA THR A 353 8.37 -8.78 17.32
C THR A 353 9.32 -9.15 18.46
N GLU A 354 10.64 -9.10 18.23
CA GLU A 354 11.64 -9.34 19.29
C GLU A 354 11.57 -8.26 20.39
N TYR A 355 11.29 -7.01 20.02
CA TYR A 355 11.04 -5.93 20.97
C TYR A 355 9.84 -6.24 21.86
N ASN A 356 8.71 -6.62 21.28
CA ASN A 356 7.51 -6.99 22.04
C ASN A 356 7.74 -8.20 22.94
N GLN A 357 8.46 -9.23 22.46
CA GLN A 357 8.85 -10.37 23.29
C GLN A 357 9.72 -9.93 24.48
N ALA A 358 10.74 -9.11 24.22
CA ALA A 358 11.64 -8.61 25.26
C ALA A 358 10.91 -7.80 26.35
N ILE A 359 9.80 -7.14 26.02
CA ILE A 359 8.97 -6.41 27.00
C ILE A 359 7.98 -7.31 27.71
N GLY A 360 7.42 -8.30 27.02
CA GLY A 360 6.51 -9.29 27.62
C GLY A 360 7.14 -10.05 28.79
N ASP A 361 8.47 -10.22 28.75
CA ASP A 361 9.26 -10.86 29.81
C ASP A 361 9.61 -9.94 30.99
N MET A 362 9.27 -8.64 30.94
CA MET A 362 9.54 -7.68 32.02
C MET A 362 8.47 -7.72 33.12
N PRO A 363 8.84 -7.52 34.41
CA PRO A 363 7.93 -7.69 35.56
C PRO A 363 6.73 -6.73 35.62
N TYR A 364 6.66 -5.71 34.77
CA TYR A 364 5.56 -4.75 34.68
C TYR A 364 4.73 -4.84 33.37
N GLY A 365 5.04 -5.79 32.48
CA GLY A 365 4.17 -6.16 31.34
C GLY A 365 4.12 -5.17 30.16
N ALA A 366 3.25 -5.50 29.18
CA ALA A 366 3.10 -4.81 27.89
C ALA A 366 2.45 -3.41 27.96
N GLU A 367 1.90 -2.99 29.12
CA GLU A 367 1.31 -1.65 29.28
C GLU A 367 2.37 -0.53 29.22
N ASP A 368 3.66 -0.84 29.37
CA ASP A 368 4.78 0.11 29.40
C ASP A 368 5.57 0.19 28.07
N SER A 369 5.21 -0.62 27.06
CA SER A 369 5.92 -0.66 25.77
C SER A 369 5.74 0.66 25.00
N GLY A 370 4.51 1.11 24.85
CA GLY A 370 4.18 2.36 24.16
C GLY A 370 4.75 3.59 24.85
N GLU A 371 4.82 3.61 26.19
CA GLU A 371 5.48 4.71 26.92
C GLU A 371 6.99 4.73 26.69
N THR A 372 7.63 3.56 26.67
CA THR A 372 9.05 3.42 26.40
C THR A 372 9.40 3.91 24.98
N VAL A 373 8.69 3.46 23.93
CA VAL A 373 8.95 3.94 22.55
C VAL A 373 8.71 5.44 22.45
N ARG A 374 7.61 5.93 23.04
CA ARG A 374 7.27 7.35 23.02
C ARG A 374 8.33 8.21 23.72
N SER A 375 8.93 7.72 24.81
CA SER A 375 10.05 8.41 25.47
C SER A 375 11.25 8.52 24.54
N VAL A 376 11.63 7.42 23.89
CA VAL A 376 12.75 7.41 22.92
C VAL A 376 12.52 8.41 21.79
N LEU A 377 11.30 8.45 21.23
CA LEU A 377 10.95 9.42 20.18
C LEU A 377 10.98 10.87 20.70
N THR A 378 10.46 11.12 21.90
CA THR A 378 10.46 12.47 22.50
C THR A 378 11.87 12.95 22.81
N ASP A 379 12.73 12.06 23.32
CA ASP A 379 14.15 12.35 23.58
C ASP A 379 14.92 12.62 22.28
N ALA A 380 14.48 12.05 21.16
CA ALA A 380 15.00 12.30 19.82
C ALA A 380 14.48 13.62 19.19
N GLY A 381 13.66 14.39 19.91
CA GLY A 381 13.16 15.69 19.46
C GLY A 381 11.75 15.69 18.89
N ILE A 382 11.05 14.55 18.89
CA ILE A 382 9.65 14.48 18.43
C ILE A 382 8.73 15.17 19.45
N ASP A 383 7.93 16.14 19.01
CA ASP A 383 6.92 16.74 19.88
C ASP A 383 5.83 15.71 20.25
N LYS A 384 5.55 15.61 21.55
CA LYS A 384 4.61 14.62 22.09
C LYS A 384 3.17 14.85 21.62
N ASP A 385 2.74 16.10 21.53
CA ASP A 385 1.38 16.43 21.15
C ASP A 385 1.18 16.21 19.65
N ARG A 386 2.16 16.54 18.81
CA ARG A 386 2.12 16.23 17.37
C ARG A 386 2.23 14.75 17.08
N LEU A 387 3.06 14.00 17.80
CA LEU A 387 3.11 12.55 17.70
C LEU A 387 1.75 11.94 18.04
N LYS A 388 1.11 12.42 19.11
CA LYS A 388 -0.23 11.99 19.49
C LYS A 388 -1.27 12.33 18.42
N GLU A 389 -1.20 13.51 17.82
CA GLU A 389 -2.08 13.92 16.72
C GLU A 389 -1.89 13.03 15.48
N TYR A 390 -0.62 12.82 15.07
CA TYR A 390 -0.29 11.93 13.95
C TYR A 390 -0.84 10.52 14.16
N LEU A 391 -0.57 9.92 15.32
CA LEU A 391 -1.03 8.57 15.65
C LEU A 391 -2.55 8.50 15.78
N GLY A 392 -3.17 9.56 16.31
CA GLY A 392 -4.63 9.72 16.35
C GLY A 392 -5.27 9.73 14.97
N ASN A 393 -4.60 10.34 13.98
CA ASN A 393 -5.01 10.32 12.58
C ASN A 393 -4.74 8.94 11.93
N ALA A 394 -3.55 8.37 12.15
CA ALA A 394 -3.11 7.09 11.61
C ALA A 394 -3.95 5.89 12.06
N ASN A 395 -4.54 6.00 13.26
CA ASN A 395 -5.34 4.95 13.90
C ASN A 395 -6.80 5.37 14.15
N HIS A 396 -7.29 6.40 13.47
CA HIS A 396 -8.64 6.93 13.66
C HIS A 396 -9.71 5.90 13.29
N GLY A 397 -10.20 5.16 14.28
CA GLY A 397 -11.19 4.09 14.08
C GLY A 397 -12.53 4.59 13.54
N THR A 398 -12.94 5.80 13.93
CA THR A 398 -14.18 6.45 13.45
C THR A 398 -14.17 6.72 11.95
N ASP A 399 -13.02 7.06 11.37
CA ASP A 399 -12.89 7.23 9.92
C ASP A 399 -13.00 5.89 9.21
N ARG A 400 -12.29 4.87 9.72
CA ARG A 400 -12.36 3.50 9.19
C ARG A 400 -13.77 2.95 9.20
N ASP A 401 -14.50 3.17 10.31
CA ASP A 401 -15.90 2.77 10.44
C ASP A 401 -16.79 3.52 9.43
N ALA A 402 -16.50 4.79 9.13
CA ALA A 402 -17.22 5.56 8.13
C ALA A 402 -16.96 5.01 6.71
N TYR A 403 -15.70 4.73 6.37
CA TYR A 403 -15.34 4.14 5.08
C TYR A 403 -15.93 2.74 4.90
N THR A 404 -15.83 1.88 5.92
CA THR A 404 -16.44 0.55 5.91
C THR A 404 -17.97 0.62 5.82
N LYS A 405 -18.63 1.66 6.34
CA LYS A 405 -20.08 1.85 6.11
C LYS A 405 -20.43 2.24 4.69
N LEU A 406 -19.51 2.91 3.97
CA LEU A 406 -19.70 3.24 2.55
C LEU A 406 -19.60 1.98 1.68
N THR A 407 -18.58 1.14 1.92
CA THR A 407 -18.35 -0.09 1.14
C THR A 407 -19.23 -1.25 1.59
N ARG A 408 -19.51 -1.35 2.89
CA ARG A 408 -20.15 -2.51 3.53
C ARG A 408 -21.18 -2.10 4.60
N PRO A 409 -22.24 -1.37 4.19
CA PRO A 409 -23.28 -0.90 5.08
C PRO A 409 -23.96 -2.05 5.83
N GLY A 410 -24.43 -1.80 7.07
CA GLY A 410 -25.21 -2.81 7.82
C GLY A 410 -24.45 -4.11 8.18
N ASN A 411 -23.12 -4.10 8.10
CA ASN A 411 -22.27 -5.29 8.29
C ASN A 411 -22.53 -6.39 7.24
N LEU A 412 -22.80 -6.01 5.99
CA LEU A 412 -22.85 -6.95 4.87
C LEU A 412 -21.60 -7.84 4.86
N SER A 413 -21.73 -9.06 4.36
CA SER A 413 -20.55 -9.87 4.08
C SER A 413 -19.70 -9.20 2.98
N TYR A 414 -18.44 -9.60 2.81
CA TYR A 414 -17.64 -9.06 1.71
C TYR A 414 -18.24 -9.43 0.34
N LYS A 415 -18.84 -10.61 0.21
CA LYS A 415 -19.55 -11.00 -1.00
C LYS A 415 -20.76 -10.09 -1.26
N ASP A 416 -21.65 -9.95 -0.28
CA ASP A 416 -22.84 -9.12 -0.46
C ASP A 416 -22.47 -7.65 -0.68
N SER A 417 -21.35 -7.17 -0.10
CA SER A 417 -20.80 -5.85 -0.38
C SER A 417 -20.36 -5.69 -1.84
N VAL A 418 -19.69 -6.69 -2.41
CA VAL A 418 -19.33 -6.69 -3.83
C VAL A 418 -20.59 -6.60 -4.69
N ASP A 419 -21.55 -7.49 -4.45
CA ASP A 419 -22.76 -7.65 -5.26
C ASP A 419 -23.73 -6.45 -5.13
N ASP A 420 -23.96 -5.94 -3.91
CA ASP A 420 -24.99 -4.93 -3.65
C ASP A 420 -24.47 -3.47 -3.64
N VAL A 421 -23.16 -3.28 -3.39
CA VAL A 421 -22.60 -1.93 -3.17
C VAL A 421 -21.46 -1.62 -4.13
N LEU A 422 -20.43 -2.45 -4.21
CA LEU A 422 -19.30 -2.18 -5.09
C LEU A 422 -19.69 -2.33 -6.56
N ALA A 423 -20.64 -3.19 -6.93
CA ALA A 423 -21.17 -3.25 -8.29
C ALA A 423 -22.16 -2.10 -8.62
N SER A 424 -22.61 -1.33 -7.62
CA SER A 424 -23.65 -0.31 -7.78
C SER A 424 -23.11 1.06 -8.22
N THR A 425 -23.66 1.63 -9.31
CA THR A 425 -23.37 3.00 -9.72
C THR A 425 -23.90 4.03 -8.71
N ASP A 426 -25.08 3.80 -8.12
CA ASP A 426 -25.69 4.71 -7.15
C ASP A 426 -24.80 4.93 -5.92
N ALA A 427 -24.06 3.89 -5.49
CA ALA A 427 -23.14 3.98 -4.38
C ALA A 427 -21.92 4.85 -4.71
N ALA A 428 -21.40 4.77 -5.93
CA ALA A 428 -20.27 5.56 -6.40
C ALA A 428 -20.60 7.06 -6.57
N GLU A 429 -21.85 7.36 -6.92
CA GLU A 429 -22.37 8.72 -7.09
C GLU A 429 -22.88 9.36 -5.79
N ALA A 430 -22.92 8.59 -4.69
CA ALA A 430 -23.37 9.10 -3.41
C ALA A 430 -22.48 10.26 -2.95
N GLY A 431 -23.08 11.41 -2.60
CA GLY A 431 -22.32 12.62 -2.24
C GLY A 431 -21.47 12.52 -0.97
N ASN A 432 -21.55 11.40 -0.23
CA ASN A 432 -20.72 11.06 0.92
C ASN A 432 -19.57 10.08 0.57
N ASN A 433 -19.43 9.68 -0.70
CA ASN A 433 -18.35 8.83 -1.20
C ASN A 433 -17.08 9.66 -1.43
N THR A 434 -16.53 10.18 -0.33
CA THR A 434 -15.34 11.04 -0.31
C THR A 434 -14.47 10.70 0.88
N TRP A 435 -13.16 10.81 0.77
CA TRP A 435 -12.27 10.63 1.90
C TRP A 435 -12.48 11.73 2.97
N ILE A 436 -12.49 11.35 4.26
CA ILE A 436 -12.70 12.30 5.36
C ILE A 436 -11.42 13.10 5.57
N ASN A 437 -11.46 14.38 5.26
CA ASN A 437 -10.36 15.32 5.52
C ASN A 437 -10.62 16.03 6.85
N HIS A 438 -9.76 15.83 7.84
CA HIS A 438 -9.82 16.63 9.07
C HIS A 438 -9.22 18.00 8.77
N SER A 439 -10.06 19.02 8.62
CA SER A 439 -9.62 20.41 8.67
C SER A 439 -9.17 20.72 10.10
N SER A 440 -7.92 21.12 10.27
CA SER A 440 -7.54 21.82 11.50
C SER A 440 -8.38 23.09 11.56
N GLU A 441 -9.21 23.25 12.59
CA GLU A 441 -9.58 24.59 13.04
C GLU A 441 -8.27 25.39 13.24
N GLU A 442 -8.22 26.58 12.65
CA GLU A 442 -7.08 27.51 12.65
C GLU A 442 -6.51 27.82 14.05
#